data_AF-A0A917XLS1-F1
#
_entry.id   AF-A0A917XLS1-F1
#
_cell.length_a   1.000
_cell.length_b   1.000
_cell.length_c   1.000
_cell.angle_alpha   90.00
_cell.angle_beta   90.00
_cell.angle_gamma   90.00
#
_symmetry.space_group_name_H-M   'P 1'
#
loop_
_entity.id
_entity.type
_entity.pdbx_description
1 polymer ?
#
loop_
_entity_poly.entity_id
_entity_poly.type
_entity_poly.pdbx_seq_one_letter_code
_entity_poly.pdbx_strand_id
1 'polypeptide(L)'
;MTVQNSDRAPSRKQRLQEKQRRQLAVVDMVDKAEVKVRKAEAELAVAVAEAVQVFGDERAASEGLDMPVEAVRRFVGIAAQETAAAAAGDADD
;
A
#
# COMPACT_ATOMS: atom_id res chain seq x y z
N MET A 1 -46.09 -16.69 10.69
CA MET A 1 -45.48 -17.96 10.24
C MET A 1 -43.98 -17.87 10.52
N THR A 2 -43.51 -18.66 11.48
CA THR A 2 -42.17 -18.61 12.06
C THR A 2 -41.11 -19.14 11.10
N VAL A 3 -40.08 -18.34 10.83
CA VAL A 3 -38.93 -18.69 9.99
C VAL A 3 -38.00 -19.59 10.79
N GLN A 4 -38.36 -20.87 10.91
CA GLN A 4 -37.54 -21.90 11.53
C GLN A 4 -36.68 -22.56 10.43
N ASN A 5 -35.41 -22.19 10.35
CA ASN A 5 -34.37 -22.99 9.70
C ASN A 5 -33.02 -22.69 10.39
N SER A 6 -32.96 -22.92 11.70
CA SER A 6 -31.80 -22.61 12.54
C SER A 6 -30.87 -23.80 12.80
N ASP A 7 -31.19 -25.03 12.34
CA ASP A 7 -30.49 -26.24 12.81
C ASP A 7 -30.15 -27.27 11.71
N ARG A 8 -29.95 -26.82 10.46
CA ARG A 8 -29.39 -27.71 9.42
C ARG A 8 -27.92 -27.42 9.24
N ALA A 9 -27.07 -28.42 9.53
CA ALA A 9 -25.65 -28.36 9.20
C ALA A 9 -25.49 -27.92 7.72
N PRO A 10 -24.62 -26.94 7.43
CA PRO A 10 -24.55 -26.33 6.11
C PRO A 10 -24.23 -27.40 5.07
N SER A 11 -24.98 -27.36 3.96
CA SER A 11 -24.81 -28.31 2.86
C SER A 11 -23.38 -28.26 2.32
N ARG A 12 -22.92 -29.36 1.69
CA ARG A 12 -21.58 -29.42 1.07
C ARG A 12 -21.35 -28.25 0.09
N LYS A 13 -22.39 -27.80 -0.62
CA LYS A 13 -22.34 -26.63 -1.50
C LYS A 13 -22.20 -25.31 -0.73
N GLN A 14 -22.98 -25.11 0.33
CA GLN A 14 -22.87 -23.91 1.18
C GLN A 14 -21.50 -23.81 1.85
N ARG A 15 -20.97 -24.92 2.38
CA ARG A 15 -19.62 -24.97 2.96
C ARG A 15 -18.54 -24.64 1.93
N LEU A 16 -18.69 -25.12 0.69
CA LEU A 16 -17.76 -24.81 -0.40
C LEU A 16 -17.82 -23.34 -0.79
N GLN A 17 -19.02 -22.78 -0.96
CA GLN A 17 -19.21 -21.35 -1.27
C GLN A 17 -18.68 -20.45 -0.17
N GLU A 18 -18.90 -20.80 1.10
CA GLU A 18 -18.36 -20.04 2.22
C GLU A 18 -16.83 -20.10 2.24
N LYS A 19 -16.24 -21.27 1.96
CA LYS A 19 -14.79 -21.42 1.84
C LYS A 19 -14.22 -20.53 0.71
N GLN A 20 -14.87 -20.52 -0.46
CA GLN A 20 -14.49 -19.66 -1.58
C GLN A 20 -14.62 -18.17 -1.24
N ARG A 21 -15.74 -17.77 -0.60
CA ARG A 21 -15.97 -16.39 -0.17
C ARG A 21 -14.88 -15.92 0.80
N ARG A 22 -14.51 -16.77 1.76
CA ARG A 22 -13.44 -16.46 2.73
C ARG A 22 -12.08 -16.34 2.05
N GLN A 23 -11.78 -17.21 1.07
CA GLN A 23 -10.53 -17.11 0.31
C GLN A 23 -10.46 -15.82 -0.51
N LEU A 24 -11.53 -15.48 -1.22
CA LEU A 24 -11.59 -14.24 -1.99
C LEU A 24 -11.45 -13.00 -1.10
N ALA A 25 -12.14 -12.99 0.05
CA ALA A 25 -12.04 -11.88 1.01
C ALA A 25 -10.62 -11.68 1.58
N VAL A 26 -9.83 -12.75 1.71
CA VAL A 26 -8.43 -12.65 2.15
C VAL A 26 -7.57 -12.02 1.06
N VAL A 27 -7.74 -12.44 -0.20
CA VAL A 27 -7.02 -11.85 -1.34
C VAL A 27 -7.35 -10.37 -1.47
N ASP A 28 -8.64 -10.02 -1.46
CA ASP A 28 -9.10 -8.62 -1.53
C ASP A 28 -8.52 -7.76 -0.38
N MET A 29 -8.35 -8.35 0.80
CA MET A 29 -7.77 -7.65 1.96
C MET A 29 -6.27 -7.41 1.76
N VAL A 30 -5.54 -8.40 1.26
CA VAL A 30 -4.10 -8.28 0.95
C VAL A 30 -3.90 -7.23 -0.14
N ASP A 31 -4.66 -7.29 -1.24
CA ASP A 31 -4.56 -6.32 -2.33
C ASP A 31 -4.80 -4.89 -1.82
N LYS A 32 -5.83 -4.69 -0.99
CA LYS A 32 -6.09 -3.37 -0.37
C LYS A 32 -4.98 -2.94 0.58
N ALA A 33 -4.38 -3.86 1.32
CA ALA A 33 -3.26 -3.56 2.21
C ALA A 33 -2.02 -3.16 1.39
N GLU A 34 -1.71 -3.89 0.32
CA GLU A 34 -0.61 -3.56 -0.58
C GLU A 34 -0.76 -2.18 -1.21
N VAL A 35 -1.96 -1.82 -1.67
CA VAL A 35 -2.22 -0.47 -2.21
C VAL A 35 -1.95 0.60 -1.15
N LYS A 36 -2.36 0.37 0.10
CA LYS A 36 -2.09 1.31 1.20
C LYS A 36 -0.61 1.41 1.52
N VAL A 37 0.11 0.29 1.50
CA VAL A 37 1.57 0.27 1.72
C VAL A 37 2.28 1.04 0.62
N ARG A 38 1.95 0.81 -0.66
CA ARG A 38 2.54 1.57 -1.78
C ARG A 38 2.28 3.07 -1.65
N LYS A 39 1.06 3.45 -1.27
CA LYS A 39 0.72 4.86 -1.05
C LYS A 39 1.52 5.47 0.11
N ALA A 40 1.60 4.78 1.24
CA ALA A 40 2.38 5.25 2.39
C ALA A 40 3.88 5.32 2.06
N GLU A 41 4.39 4.38 1.26
CA GLU A 41 5.78 4.40 0.77
C GLU A 41 6.04 5.60 -0.16
N ALA A 42 5.10 5.93 -1.05
CA ALA A 42 5.20 7.11 -1.91
C ALA A 42 5.15 8.42 -1.09
N GLU A 43 4.24 8.54 -0.12
CA GLU A 43 4.17 9.69 0.78
C GLU A 43 5.47 9.85 1.61
N LEU A 44 5.99 8.74 2.13
CA LEU A 44 7.29 8.73 2.83
C LEU A 44 8.43 9.13 1.90
N ALA A 45 8.42 8.65 0.65
CA ALA A 45 9.44 8.99 -0.34
C ALA A 45 9.49 10.50 -0.61
N VAL A 46 8.33 11.15 -0.77
CA VAL A 46 8.23 12.60 -0.94
C VAL A 46 8.75 13.32 0.29
N ALA A 47 8.33 12.92 1.49
CA ALA A 47 8.81 13.55 2.74
C ALA A 47 10.33 13.42 2.91
N VAL A 48 10.93 12.28 2.54
CA VAL A 48 12.39 12.09 2.57
C VAL A 48 13.08 12.96 1.52
N ALA A 49 12.52 13.09 0.31
CA ALA A 49 13.07 13.97 -0.72
C ALA A 49 13.01 15.45 -0.30
N GLU A 50 11.95 15.88 0.38
CA GLU A 50 11.86 17.21 1.00
C GLU A 50 12.90 17.38 2.10
N ALA A 51 13.07 16.37 2.96
CA ALA A 51 14.10 16.40 4.00
C ALA A 51 15.50 16.56 3.40
N VAL A 52 15.84 15.87 2.31
CA VAL A 52 17.11 16.07 1.59
C VAL A 52 17.28 17.51 1.12
N GLN A 53 16.21 18.15 0.63
CA GLN A 53 16.27 19.58 0.25
C GLN A 53 16.48 20.49 1.46
N VAL A 54 15.87 20.18 2.60
CA VAL A 54 15.98 20.95 3.85
C VAL A 54 17.37 20.80 4.49
N PHE A 55 17.90 19.57 4.54
CA PHE A 55 19.22 19.28 5.10
C PHE A 55 20.37 19.59 4.13
N GLY A 56 20.08 19.69 2.83
CA GLY A 56 20.99 20.13 1.77
C GLY A 56 21.64 18.99 0.97
N ASP A 57 21.90 17.84 1.59
CA ASP A 57 22.39 16.65 0.89
C ASP A 57 21.90 15.33 1.53
N GLU A 58 22.11 14.22 0.83
CA GLU A 58 21.66 12.88 1.24
C GLU A 58 22.34 12.38 2.53
N ARG A 59 23.58 12.80 2.82
CA ARG A 59 24.31 12.39 4.03
C ARG A 59 23.82 13.16 5.25
N ALA A 60 23.63 14.47 5.11
CA ALA A 60 23.05 15.31 6.14
C ALA A 60 21.61 14.87 6.48
N ALA A 61 20.81 14.51 5.47
CA ALA A 61 19.49 13.94 5.68
C ALA A 61 19.54 12.55 6.33
N SER A 62 20.50 11.70 5.97
CA SER A 62 20.73 10.40 6.60
C SER A 62 20.99 10.54 8.11
N GLU A 63 21.82 11.50 8.51
CA GLU A 63 22.07 11.83 9.92
C GLU A 63 20.83 12.44 10.59
N GLY A 64 20.17 13.40 9.93
CA GLY A 64 19.01 14.10 10.48
C GLY A 64 17.75 13.25 10.64
N LEU A 65 17.59 12.21 9.80
CA LEU A 65 16.47 11.26 9.85
C LEU A 65 16.80 9.99 10.64
N ASP A 66 18.04 9.80 11.07
CA ASP A 66 18.55 8.54 11.65
C ASP A 66 18.25 7.33 10.74
N MET A 67 18.55 7.48 9.45
CA MET A 67 18.30 6.47 8.42
C MET A 67 19.59 6.16 7.65
N PRO A 68 19.78 4.93 7.16
CA PRO A 68 20.90 4.63 6.26
C PRO A 68 20.83 5.47 4.98
N VAL A 69 21.98 5.92 4.49
CA VAL A 69 22.06 6.72 3.26
C VAL A 69 21.51 5.96 2.05
N GLU A 70 21.61 4.63 2.04
CA GLU A 70 21.01 3.77 1.01
C GLU A 70 19.48 3.81 1.03
N ALA A 71 18.89 3.94 2.22
CA ALA A 71 17.44 4.09 2.37
C ALA A 71 17.00 5.47 1.85
N VAL A 72 17.73 6.53 2.21
CA VAL A 72 17.47 7.89 1.69
C VAL A 72 17.51 7.92 0.17
N ARG A 73 18.57 7.37 -0.45
CA ARG A 73 18.71 7.27 -1.90
C ARG A 73 17.57 6.52 -2.57
N ARG A 74 17.12 5.42 -1.95
CA ARG A 74 15.99 4.65 -2.47
C ARG A 74 14.71 5.48 -2.46
N PHE A 75 14.41 6.15 -1.36
CA PHE A 75 13.23 7.00 -1.24
C PHE A 75 13.28 8.20 -2.20
N VAL A 76 14.43 8.83 -2.39
CA VAL A 76 14.59 9.88 -3.42
C VAL A 76 14.31 9.34 -4.82
N GLY A 77 14.80 8.12 -5.12
CA GLY A 77 14.50 7.45 -6.38
C GLY A 77 13.01 7.15 -6.59
N ILE A 78 12.31 6.73 -5.53
CA ILE A 78 10.86 6.49 -5.55
C ILE A 78 10.10 7.81 -5.76
N ALA A 79 10.47 8.88 -5.06
CA ALA A 79 9.83 10.19 -5.20
C ALA A 79 9.98 10.76 -6.62
N ALA A 80 11.15 10.56 -7.25
CA ALA A 80 11.37 10.95 -8.64
C ALA A 80 10.47 10.17 -9.62
N GLN A 81 10.26 8.88 -9.37
CA GLN A 81 9.35 8.05 -10.18
C GLN A 81 7.89 8.46 -10.00
N GLU A 82 7.47 8.77 -8.78
CA GLU A 82 6.10 9.24 -8.49
C GLU A 82 5.83 10.59 -9.17
N THR A 83 6.80 11.51 -9.12
CA THR A 83 6.72 12.80 -9.83
C THR A 83 6.60 12.60 -11.34
N ALA A 84 7.37 11.67 -11.91
CA ALA A 84 7.29 11.34 -13.34
C ALA A 84 5.95 10.68 -13.72
N ALA A 85 5.42 9.81 -12.86
CA ALA A 85 4.12 9.17 -13.05
C ALA A 85 2.96 10.18 -12.99
N ALA A 86 3.01 11.13 -12.04
CA ALA A 86 2.05 12.21 -11.96
C ALA A 86 2.07 13.12 -13.20
N ALA A 87 3.26 13.45 -13.72
CA ALA A 87 3.41 14.25 -14.94
C ALA A 87 2.92 13.52 -16.21
N ALA A 88 2.96 12.18 -16.23
CA ALA A 88 2.47 11.37 -17.34
C ALA A 88 0.94 11.15 -17.29
N GLY A 89 0.33 11.18 -16.11
CA GLY A 89 -1.12 11.03 -15.93
C GLY A 89 -1.93 12.30 -16.22
N ASP A 90 -1.30 13.47 -16.24
CA ASP A 90 -1.93 14.78 -16.51
C ASP A 90 -2.08 15.08 -18.03
N ALA A 91 -1.66 14.16 -18.90
CA ALA A 91 -1.70 14.32 -20.37
C ALA A 91 -2.91 13.67 -21.06
N ASP A 92 -3.87 13.14 -20.29
CA ASP A 92 -5.01 12.34 -20.80
C ASP A 92 -6.39 12.77 -20.20
N ASP A 93 -6.56 14.03 -19.80
CA ASP A 93 -7.89 14.65 -19.51
C ASP A 93 -8.25 15.73 -20.56
#